data_AF-A0A7W6H9X2-F1
#
_entry.id   AF-A0A7W6H9X2-F1
#
_cell.length_a   1.000
_cell.length_b   1.000
_cell.length_c   1.000
_cell.angle_alpha   90.00
_cell.angle_beta   90.00
_cell.angle_gamma   90.00
#
_symmetry.space_group_name_H-M   'P 1'
#
loop_
_entity.id
_entity.type
_entity.pdbx_description
1 polymer ?
#
loop_
_entity_poly.entity_id
_entity_poly.type
_entity_poly.pdbx_seq_one_letter_code
_entity_poly.pdbx_strand_id
1 'polypeptide(L)' 'MFQRAPKRLDEEGMVCAAIAALFEEGYDRATIELALIRQAPVDLDLLAQCYERLFAGEAAPEPQHRAA' A
#
# COMPACT_ATOMS: atom_id res chain seq x y z
N MET A 1 29.71 -9.98 -15.05
CA MET A 1 29.05 -9.18 -13.99
C MET A 1 27.57 -9.51 -14.06
N PHE A 2 27.01 -10.24 -13.10
CA PHE A 2 25.57 -10.50 -13.08
C PHE A 2 24.87 -9.20 -12.67
N GLN A 3 24.34 -8.48 -13.66
CA GLN A 3 23.36 -7.43 -13.39
C GLN A 3 22.16 -8.15 -12.77
N ARG A 4 22.07 -8.13 -11.43
CA ARG A 4 20.84 -8.52 -10.74
C ARG A 4 19.78 -7.57 -11.27
N ALA A 5 18.88 -8.08 -12.10
CA ALA A 5 17.69 -7.33 -12.46
C ALA A 5 17.05 -6.81 -11.16
N PRO A 6 16.64 -5.54 -11.08
CA PRO A 6 16.00 -5.01 -9.89
C PRO A 6 14.85 -5.96 -9.53
N LYS A 7 14.86 -6.44 -8.29
CA LYS A 7 13.86 -7.40 -7.83
C LYS A 7 12.52 -6.66 -7.84
N ARG A 8 11.71 -6.92 -8.86
CA ARG A 8 10.39 -6.31 -8.98
C ARG A 8 9.56 -6.72 -7.77
N LEU A 9 8.85 -5.75 -7.21
CA LEU A 9 7.87 -5.99 -6.15
C LEU A 9 6.53 -6.25 -6.83
N ASP A 10 6.38 -7.45 -7.41
CA ASP A 10 5.15 -7.87 -8.10
C ASP A 10 4.31 -8.84 -7.24
N GLU A 11 4.82 -9.23 -6.08
CA GLU A 11 4.14 -10.17 -5.20
C GLU A 11 3.23 -9.42 -4.23
N GLU A 12 1.91 -9.57 -4.43
CA GLU A 12 0.86 -8.86 -3.68
C GLU A 12 1.07 -8.93 -2.16
N GLY A 13 1.33 -10.14 -1.62
CA GLY A 13 1.56 -10.32 -0.19
C GLY A 13 2.77 -9.55 0.33
N MET A 14 3.83 -9.44 -0.48
CA MET A 14 5.04 -8.69 -0.12
C MET A 14 4.80 -7.18 -0.16
N VAL A 15 4.09 -6.68 -1.17
CA VAL A 15 3.75 -5.26 -1.31
C VAL A 15 2.81 -4.82 -0.19
N CYS A 16 1.76 -5.59 0.09
CA CYS A 16 0.82 -5.30 1.17
C CYS A 16 1.52 -5.32 2.55
N ALA A 17 2.40 -6.31 2.81
CA ALA A 17 3.17 -6.35 4.05
C ALA A 17 4.13 -5.16 4.20
N ALA A 18 4.77 -4.73 3.11
CA ALA A 18 5.64 -3.56 3.11
C ALA A 18 4.87 -2.26 3.39
N ILE A 19 3.70 -2.08 2.77
CA ILE A 19 2.83 -0.92 3.04
C ILE A 19 2.39 -0.92 4.50
N ALA A 20 1.89 -2.04 5.01
CA ALA A 20 1.44 -2.15 6.40
C ALA A 20 2.57 -1.81 7.39
N ALA A 21 3.75 -2.39 7.22
CA ALA A 21 4.90 -2.11 8.08
C ALA A 21 5.32 -0.62 8.06
N LEU A 22 5.26 0.03 6.90
CA LEU A 22 5.58 1.46 6.81
C LEU A 22 4.49 2.35 7.42
N PHE A 23 3.21 1.93 7.35
CA PHE A 23 2.14 2.63 8.07
C PHE A 23 2.27 2.50 9.58
N GLU A 24 2.62 1.32 10.09
CA GLU A 24 2.84 1.10 11.52
C GLU A 24 3.98 1.96 12.07
N GLU A 25 5.00 2.23 11.23
CA GLU A 25 6.09 3.16 11.54
C GLU A 25 5.68 4.65 11.48
N GLY A 26 4.46 4.96 11.04
CA GLY A 26 3.89 6.30 10.99
C GLY A 26 4.19 7.09 9.73
N TYR A 27 4.65 6.44 8.65
CA TYR A 27 4.81 7.10 7.36
C TYR A 27 3.45 7.35 6.69
N ASP A 28 3.29 8.50 6.07
CA ASP A 28 2.10 8.82 5.30
C ASP A 28 2.08 8.08 3.95
N ARG A 29 0.88 7.95 3.39
CA ARG A 29 0.65 7.28 2.10
C ARG A 29 1.56 7.78 0.99
N ALA A 30 1.69 9.10 0.79
CA ALA A 30 2.46 9.64 -0.32
C ALA A 30 3.96 9.34 -0.18
N THR A 31 4.48 9.36 1.05
CA THR A 31 5.87 8.97 1.36
C THR A 31 6.12 7.49 1.04
N ILE A 32 5.17 6.61 1.40
CA ILE A 32 5.28 5.17 1.14
C ILE A 32 5.23 4.87 -0.36
N GLU A 33 4.27 5.45 -1.08
CA GLU A 33 4.16 5.29 -2.54
C GLU A 33 5.45 5.74 -3.24
N LEU A 34 5.97 6.91 -2.87
CA LEU A 34 7.21 7.45 -3.43
C LEU A 34 8.42 6.55 -3.11
N ALA A 35 8.51 6.02 -1.90
CA ALA A 35 9.60 5.14 -1.48
C ALA A 35 9.58 3.82 -2.27
N LEU A 36 8.41 3.20 -2.42
CA LEU A 36 8.24 1.93 -3.15
C LEU A 36 8.55 2.10 -4.64
N ILE A 37 8.01 3.14 -5.28
CA ILE A 37 8.26 3.45 -6.70
C ILE A 37 9.75 3.74 -6.97
N ARG A 38 10.45 4.38 -6.02
CA ARG A 38 11.88 4.70 -6.16
C ARG A 38 12.80 3.50 -5.92
N GLN A 39 12.47 2.64 -4.96
CA GLN A 39 13.31 1.50 -4.60
C GLN A 39 13.19 0.33 -5.57
N ALA A 40 11.97 0.07 -6.07
CA ALA A 40 11.75 -1.02 -6.99
C ALA A 40 10.66 -0.67 -8.01
N PRO A 41 10.75 -1.19 -9.25
CA PRO A 41 9.62 -1.22 -10.16
C PRO A 41 8.49 -2.04 -9.53
N VAL A 42 7.51 -1.34 -8.95
CA VAL A 42 6.25 -1.88 -8.41
C VAL A 42 5.12 -1.57 -9.39
N ASP A 43 4.17 -2.49 -9.50
CA ASP A 43 2.96 -2.27 -10.28
C ASP A 43 2.00 -1.33 -9.54
N LEU A 44 1.52 -0.27 -10.21
CA LEU A 44 0.67 0.76 -9.59
C LEU A 44 -0.75 0.27 -9.31
N ASP A 45 -1.28 -0.64 -10.15
CA ASP A 45 -2.58 -1.27 -9.90
C ASP A 45 -2.49 -2.23 -8.72
N LEU A 46 -1.37 -2.93 -8.56
CA LEU A 46 -1.11 -3.76 -7.39
C LEU A 46 -1.00 -2.91 -6.11
N LEU A 47 -0.31 -1.78 -6.19
CA LEU A 47 -0.17 -0.83 -5.09
C LEU A 47 -1.54 -0.33 -4.64
N ALA A 48 -2.37 0.15 -5.58
CA ALA A 48 -3.72 0.62 -5.30
C ALA A 48 -4.60 -0.46 -4.65
N GLN A 49 -4.57 -1.70 -5.16
CA GLN A 49 -5.30 -2.82 -4.57
C GLN A 49 -4.85 -3.14 -3.14
N CYS A 50 -3.55 -3.07 -2.84
CA CYS A 50 -3.07 -3.27 -1.47
C CYS A 50 -3.58 -2.17 -0.54
N TYR A 51 -3.58 -0.91 -0.97
CA TYR A 51 -4.16 0.20 -0.20
C TYR A 51 -5.66 0.01 0.05
N GLU A 52 -6.42 -0.37 -0.97
CA GLU A 52 -7.84 -0.68 -0.79
C GLU A 52 -8.03 -1.84 0.19
N ARG A 53 -7.28 -2.93 0.09
CA ARG A 53 -7.47 -4.05 1.03
C ARG A 53 -7.06 -3.72 2.46
N LEU A 54 -5.99 -2.97 2.66
CA LEU A 54 -5.48 -2.61 3.99
C LEU A 54 -6.36 -1.56 4.67
N PHE A 55 -6.88 -0.59 3.91
CA PHE A 55 -7.55 0.60 4.45
C PHE A 55 -9.02 0.76 4.04
N ALA A 56 -9.61 -0.13 3.23
CA ALA A 56 -11.05 -0.09 2.92
C ALA A 56 -11.93 -0.33 4.16
N GLY A 57 -11.35 -0.76 5.29
CA GLY A 57 -12.02 -0.77 6.59
C GLY A 57 -12.17 0.60 7.26
N GLU A 58 -11.44 1.63 6.82
CA GLU A 58 -11.51 3.00 7.38
C GLU A 58 -12.40 3.95 6.57
N ALA A 59 -12.88 3.52 5.40
CA ALA A 59 -13.75 4.30 4.52
C ALA A 59 -15.23 3.86 4.58
N ALA A 60 -15.73 3.47 5.75
CA ALA A 60 -17.17 3.46 6.00
C ALA A 60 -17.58 4.81 6.61
N PRO A 61 -18.33 5.67 5.90
CA PRO A 61 -19.05 6.74 6.55
C PRO A 61 -20.24 6.13 7.33
N GLU A 62 -20.04 5.79 8.60
CA GLU A 62 -21.13 5.98 9.58
C GLU A 62 -21.10 7.47 9.94
N PRO A 63 -22.24 8.22 9.98
CA PRO A 63 -23.50 7.80 10.58
C PRO A 63 -24.78 8.32 9.87
N GLN A 64 -25.92 7.65 10.08
CA GLN A 64 -27.18 8.39 10.20
C GLN A 64 -28.15 7.70 11.16
N HIS A 65 -28.04 8.19 12.39
CA HIS A 65 -29.09 8.35 13.37
C HIS A 65 -30.48 8.51 12.71
N ARG A 66 -31.38 7.54 12.90
CA ARG A 66 -32.82 7.77 12.79
C ARG A 66 -33.47 7.38 14.10
N ALA A 67 -33.50 8.35 15.01
CA ALA A 67 -34.53 8.45 16.02
C ALA A 67 -35.86 8.79 15.31
N ALA A 68 -36.87 7.94 15.50
CA ALA A 68 -38.30 8.26 15.61
C ALA A 68 -39.08 6.94 15.70
#